data_AF-A0A7C4XWB0-F1
#
_entry.id   AF-A0A7C4XWB0-F1
#
_cell.length_a   1.000
_cell.length_b   1.000
_cell.length_c   1.000
_cell.angle_alpha   90.00
_cell.angle_beta   90.00
_cell.angle_gamma   90.00
#
_symmetry.space_group_name_H-M   'P 1'
#
loop_
_entity.id
_entity.type
_entity.pdbx_description
1 polymer ?
#
loop_
_entity_poly.entity_id
_entity_poly.type
_entity_poly.pdbx_seq_one_letter_code
_entity_poly.pdbx_strand_id
1 'polypeptide(L)'
;MADNVLAVKGGRLIDGTGGPPIDNAVILIQDGRFKAVGDVRQIPVPRDAEVVDASGKSVLPGFIDGHGHLEDFHGELYLHLGITTCCTINTFQDGPWTRAQKEGTALGKIKGPRIFMSGRAIGGERVRPEGASDSRTVRGNIVVRTAEEARRAVRRKWELGCDQIKLNEFLSFDLVKVIVEEAHGLGMPVITHSVDAIQSSNAGVDSIEHIWAIGNTTILYPPARMQLHNDRLAGKIDQEIVCSYYQTENYGPIIDAMVRNQTAWTPTLAKWLRPLSCYADRFRARENEILNNPKNGLPASVRGVTDNAYDKLFMRYTPEQRDRARIGLEKAYEFIRRFVAAGGRLKEGSDPPRGMAALLVHEAMAMDVEAGVPPMVAIQAATLNAAKAYRKDKDLGSVEVGKIADLCIVDGDPLKDIWATQNVKLVVMDGKVIDPAFTGYRNPIPAFYAYQTIPGDLEISPLSVVQGTGPTTLRVRGKGMWPFHRVMLKKEFGSLFNLNATELPTKYISRQELEAVIAPELVMEAGTYTVTVKAEGEVLPESNRAHLIVNFRQ
;
A
#
# COMPACT_ATOMS: atom_id res chain seq x y z
N MET A 1 12.15 37.16 -3.52
CA MET A 1 13.44 36.42 -3.50
C MET A 1 13.78 36.16 -4.95
N ALA A 2 15.05 36.24 -5.37
CA ALA A 2 15.38 35.94 -6.77
C ALA A 2 14.91 34.51 -7.10
N ASP A 3 14.24 34.32 -8.22
CA ASP A 3 13.64 33.05 -8.64
C ASP A 3 14.76 32.06 -9.00
N ASN A 4 15.34 31.40 -7.99
CA ASN A 4 16.43 30.44 -8.18
C ASN A 4 15.97 29.31 -9.11
N VAL A 5 16.66 29.18 -10.25
CA VAL A 5 16.46 28.09 -11.19
C VAL A 5 17.26 26.88 -10.73
N LEU A 6 16.63 25.70 -10.67
CA LEU A 6 17.31 24.42 -10.52
C LEU A 6 17.49 23.79 -11.90
N ALA A 7 18.71 23.37 -12.24
CA ALA A 7 19.03 22.70 -13.48
C ALA A 7 19.50 21.27 -13.21
N VAL A 8 18.75 20.28 -13.69
CA VAL A 8 19.19 18.88 -13.73
C VAL A 8 19.79 18.63 -15.12
N LYS A 9 21.07 18.24 -15.19
CA LYS A 9 21.76 18.12 -16.49
C LYS A 9 22.59 16.83 -16.65
N GLY A 10 22.78 16.40 -17.89
CA GLY A 10 23.76 15.37 -18.28
C GLY A 10 23.25 13.93 -18.21
N GLY A 11 22.07 13.68 -17.63
CA GLY A 11 21.48 12.34 -17.56
C GLY A 11 20.72 11.94 -18.81
N ARG A 12 20.31 10.66 -18.86
CA ARG A 12 19.35 10.13 -19.84
C ARG A 12 17.94 10.35 -19.33
N LEU A 13 17.16 11.23 -19.96
CA LEU A 13 15.77 11.48 -19.58
C LEU A 13 14.84 10.45 -20.23
N ILE A 14 14.10 9.74 -19.39
CA ILE A 14 12.91 8.97 -19.75
C ILE A 14 11.73 9.79 -19.22
N ASP A 15 11.07 10.56 -20.07
CA ASP A 15 10.11 11.59 -19.67
C ASP A 15 8.73 11.06 -19.20
N GLY A 16 8.48 9.75 -19.32
CA GLY A 16 7.20 9.11 -18.98
C GLY A 16 6.11 9.24 -20.04
N THR A 17 6.36 9.91 -21.17
CA THR A 17 5.36 10.07 -22.25
C THR A 17 5.25 8.84 -23.15
N GLY A 18 6.27 7.96 -23.10
CA GLY A 18 6.42 6.81 -23.99
C GLY A 18 7.29 7.13 -25.23
N GLY A 19 7.72 8.38 -25.38
CA GLY A 19 8.65 8.79 -26.42
C GLY A 19 10.07 8.24 -26.25
N PRO A 20 10.94 8.43 -27.26
CA PRO A 20 12.33 8.04 -27.17
C PRO A 20 13.05 8.85 -26.06
N PRO A 21 13.98 8.23 -25.31
CA PRO A 21 14.76 8.94 -24.30
C PRO A 21 15.60 10.07 -24.88
N ILE A 22 15.84 11.11 -24.09
CA ILE A 22 16.75 12.22 -24.43
C ILE A 22 18.07 12.02 -23.68
N ASP A 23 19.14 11.74 -24.41
CA ASP A 23 20.48 11.65 -23.85
C ASP A 23 21.09 13.03 -23.58
N ASN A 24 21.91 13.14 -22.52
CA ASN A 24 22.50 14.40 -22.08
C ASN A 24 21.44 15.52 -21.93
N ALA A 25 20.31 15.19 -21.30
CA ALA A 25 19.21 16.11 -21.14
C ALA A 25 19.57 17.28 -20.21
N VAL A 26 18.91 18.41 -20.42
CA VAL A 26 18.83 19.55 -19.51
C VAL A 26 17.37 19.78 -19.16
N ILE A 27 17.09 19.84 -17.87
CA ILE A 27 15.78 20.12 -17.29
C ILE A 27 15.93 21.35 -16.41
N LEU A 28 15.30 22.46 -16.81
CA LEU A 28 15.24 23.67 -15.99
C LEU A 28 13.95 23.67 -15.19
N ILE A 29 14.07 23.95 -13.90
CA ILE A 29 12.97 23.97 -12.93
C ILE A 29 12.94 25.35 -12.29
N GLN A 30 11.75 25.94 -12.25
CA GLN A 30 11.51 27.24 -11.65
C GLN A 30 10.10 27.23 -11.03
N ASP A 31 9.96 27.79 -9.83
CA ASP A 31 8.68 27.87 -9.11
C ASP A 31 7.97 26.51 -8.97
N GLY A 32 8.76 25.45 -8.72
CA GLY A 32 8.25 24.10 -8.55
C GLY A 32 7.74 23.44 -9.84
N ARG A 33 7.99 24.00 -11.02
CA ARG A 33 7.52 23.49 -12.31
C ARG A 33 8.65 23.35 -13.33
N PHE A 34 8.46 22.45 -14.30
CA PHE A 34 9.39 22.30 -15.42
C PHE A 34 9.28 23.52 -16.35
N LYS A 35 10.36 24.29 -16.46
CA LYS A 35 10.45 25.50 -17.29
C LYS A 35 10.89 25.18 -18.71
N ALA A 36 11.86 24.27 -18.86
CA ALA A 36 12.38 23.82 -20.16
C ALA A 36 12.94 22.39 -20.03
N VAL A 37 12.77 21.59 -21.07
CA VAL A 37 13.21 20.18 -21.13
C VAL A 37 13.72 19.90 -22.54
N GLY A 38 14.91 19.33 -22.67
CA GLY A 38 15.52 19.09 -23.98
C GLY A 38 16.99 18.66 -23.91
N ASP A 39 17.65 18.61 -25.06
CA ASP A 39 19.07 18.27 -25.18
C ASP A 39 19.96 19.42 -24.68
N VAL A 40 21.11 19.12 -24.06
CA VAL A 40 22.07 20.13 -23.56
C VAL A 40 22.52 21.15 -24.61
N ARG A 41 22.49 20.81 -25.90
CA ARG A 41 22.83 21.71 -27.01
C ARG A 41 21.73 22.73 -27.30
N GLN A 42 20.50 22.47 -26.86
CA GLN A 42 19.31 23.27 -27.14
C GLN A 42 18.98 24.25 -26.00
N ILE A 43 19.30 23.88 -24.76
CA ILE A 43 18.88 24.62 -23.58
C ILE A 43 20.11 25.12 -22.82
N PRO A 44 20.41 26.43 -22.85
CA PRO A 44 21.49 26.99 -22.05
C PRO A 44 21.11 26.95 -20.56
N VAL A 45 22.04 26.48 -19.72
CA VAL A 45 21.89 26.51 -18.26
C VAL A 45 22.26 27.92 -17.76
N PRO A 46 21.37 28.62 -17.03
CA PRO A 46 21.69 29.92 -16.43
C PRO A 46 22.92 29.85 -15.51
N ARG A 47 23.72 30.93 -15.47
CA ARG A 47 25.00 30.96 -14.73
C ARG A 47 24.81 30.85 -13.21
N ASP A 48 23.68 31.31 -12.71
CA ASP A 48 23.28 31.38 -11.32
C ASP A 48 22.35 30.23 -10.90
N ALA A 49 22.06 29.28 -11.80
CA ALA A 49 21.25 28.12 -11.49
C ALA A 49 21.95 27.20 -10.49
N GLU A 50 21.19 26.63 -9.54
CA GLU A 50 21.62 25.47 -8.78
C GLU A 50 21.70 24.28 -9.74
N VAL A 51 22.81 23.55 -9.76
CA VAL A 51 23.03 22.47 -10.74
C VAL A 51 23.09 21.11 -10.05
N VAL A 52 22.23 20.21 -10.50
CA VAL A 52 22.29 18.78 -10.20
C VAL A 52 22.89 18.05 -11.40
N ASP A 53 24.03 17.41 -11.19
CA ASP A 53 24.68 16.59 -12.22
C ASP A 53 24.12 15.16 -12.23
N ALA A 54 23.37 14.84 -13.28
CA ALA A 54 22.80 13.52 -13.53
C ALA A 54 23.63 12.70 -14.54
N SER A 55 24.87 13.12 -14.84
CA SER A 55 25.75 12.38 -15.75
C SER A 55 25.89 10.90 -15.34
N GLY A 56 25.78 10.02 -16.35
CA GLY A 56 25.84 8.57 -16.19
C GLY A 56 24.59 7.94 -15.53
N LYS A 57 23.54 8.72 -15.25
CA LYS A 57 22.31 8.27 -14.59
C LYS A 57 21.10 8.43 -15.51
N SER A 58 19.99 7.80 -15.13
CA SER A 58 18.69 8.02 -15.76
C SER A 58 17.83 8.96 -14.92
N VAL A 59 17.10 9.86 -15.58
CA VAL A 59 16.16 10.80 -14.96
C VAL A 59 14.75 10.41 -15.39
N LEU A 60 13.85 10.23 -14.44
CA LEU A 60 12.45 9.82 -14.65
C LEU A 60 11.50 10.80 -13.93
N PRO A 61 10.20 10.84 -14.27
CA PRO A 61 9.20 11.46 -13.41
C PRO A 61 9.24 10.84 -12.01
N GLY A 62 8.84 11.61 -11.00
CA GLY A 62 8.56 11.05 -9.68
C GLY A 62 7.51 9.95 -9.77
N PHE A 63 7.77 8.81 -9.12
CA PHE A 63 6.87 7.66 -9.17
C PHE A 63 5.62 7.91 -8.32
N ILE A 64 4.51 7.30 -8.75
CA ILE A 64 3.21 7.38 -8.10
C ILE A 64 2.83 5.98 -7.62
N ASP A 65 2.69 5.80 -6.30
CA ASP A 65 2.05 4.62 -5.77
C ASP A 65 0.54 4.76 -5.90
N GLY A 66 -0.02 4.06 -6.88
CA GLY A 66 -1.43 4.11 -7.21
C GLY A 66 -2.35 3.31 -6.30
N HIS A 67 -1.85 2.58 -5.30
CA HIS A 67 -2.69 1.84 -4.37
C HIS A 67 -1.98 1.72 -3.03
N GLY A 68 -1.85 2.83 -2.32
CA GLY A 68 -1.18 2.85 -1.03
C GLY A 68 -2.12 2.55 0.14
N HIS A 69 -1.55 2.04 1.23
CA HIS A 69 -2.11 2.16 2.57
C HIS A 69 -1.07 2.88 3.43
N LEU A 70 -1.24 4.20 3.59
CA LEU A 70 -0.27 5.07 4.25
C LEU A 70 -0.20 4.78 5.75
N GLU A 71 1.02 4.74 6.27
CA GLU A 71 1.35 4.52 7.67
C GLU A 71 2.41 5.54 8.07
N ASP A 72 2.55 5.80 9.37
CA ASP A 72 3.36 6.91 9.87
C ASP A 72 4.86 6.80 9.52
N PHE A 73 5.40 5.58 9.41
CA PHE A 73 6.79 5.31 9.03
C PHE A 73 7.03 5.22 7.50
N HIS A 74 5.99 5.24 6.67
CA HIS A 74 6.16 5.09 5.21
C HIS A 74 6.76 6.33 4.52
N GLY A 75 6.73 7.52 5.14
CA GLY A 75 7.11 8.78 4.50
C GLY A 75 8.51 8.76 3.88
N GLU A 76 9.54 8.49 4.68
CA GLU A 76 10.91 8.40 4.19
C GLU A 76 11.13 7.18 3.29
N LEU A 77 10.46 6.06 3.55
CA LEU A 77 10.56 4.85 2.71
C LEU A 77 10.11 5.13 1.27
N TYR A 78 9.00 5.86 1.10
CA TYR A 78 8.53 6.27 -0.23
C TYR A 78 9.57 7.14 -0.95
N LEU A 79 10.11 8.16 -0.28
CA LEU A 79 11.13 9.04 -0.87
C LEU A 79 12.45 8.32 -1.15
N HIS A 80 12.86 7.39 -0.29
CA HIS A 80 14.05 6.56 -0.46
C HIS A 80 13.99 5.72 -1.75
N LEU A 81 12.79 5.38 -2.19
CA LEU A 81 12.51 4.61 -3.40
C LEU A 81 11.84 5.47 -4.48
N GLY A 82 11.98 6.81 -4.41
CA GLY A 82 11.61 7.71 -5.51
C GLY A 82 10.11 7.87 -5.74
N ILE A 83 9.27 7.38 -4.84
CA ILE A 83 7.83 7.62 -4.87
C ILE A 83 7.57 9.02 -4.32
N THR A 84 7.16 9.95 -5.18
CA THR A 84 6.84 11.33 -4.79
C THR A 84 5.37 11.55 -4.52
N THR A 85 4.50 10.61 -4.94
CA THR A 85 3.05 10.67 -4.69
C THR A 85 2.50 9.33 -4.23
N CYS A 86 1.70 9.33 -3.16
CA CYS A 86 1.00 8.17 -2.61
C CYS A 86 -0.51 8.37 -2.69
N CYS A 87 -1.19 7.51 -3.46
CA CYS A 87 -2.64 7.47 -3.55
C CYS A 87 -3.18 6.51 -2.48
N THR A 88 -3.34 7.03 -1.27
CA THR A 88 -3.66 6.22 -0.09
C THR A 88 -5.16 5.92 0.03
N ILE A 89 -5.45 4.66 0.34
CA ILE A 89 -6.78 4.12 0.56
C ILE A 89 -6.99 3.89 2.05
N ASN A 90 -8.10 4.42 2.58
CA ASN A 90 -8.48 4.22 3.97
C ASN A 90 -9.72 3.34 4.10
N THR A 91 -9.70 2.40 5.05
CA THR A 91 -10.81 1.47 5.30
C THR A 91 -11.44 1.61 6.68
N PHE A 92 -10.94 2.51 7.53
CA PHE A 92 -11.41 2.65 8.91
C PHE A 92 -11.90 4.05 9.25
N GLN A 93 -11.36 5.09 8.60
CA GLN A 93 -11.75 6.48 8.85
C GLN A 93 -11.69 7.33 7.58
N ASP A 94 -12.54 8.35 7.49
CA ASP A 94 -12.41 9.47 6.54
C ASP A 94 -11.32 10.48 6.98
N GLY A 95 -10.38 10.01 7.80
CA GLY A 95 -10.12 10.65 9.08
C GLY A 95 -9.11 11.79 9.11
N PRO A 96 -9.06 12.48 10.26
CA PRO A 96 -8.21 13.65 10.49
C PRO A 96 -6.72 13.32 10.38
N TRP A 97 -6.32 12.08 10.66
CA TRP A 97 -4.91 11.68 10.60
C TRP A 97 -4.35 11.78 9.18
N THR A 98 -4.95 11.11 8.20
CA THR A 98 -4.46 11.17 6.80
C THR A 98 -4.50 12.59 6.25
N ARG A 99 -5.50 13.38 6.63
CA ARG A 99 -5.55 14.80 6.26
C ARG A 99 -4.39 15.60 6.86
N ALA A 100 -4.07 15.39 8.14
CA ALA A 100 -2.93 16.03 8.78
C ALA A 100 -1.59 15.59 8.14
N GLN A 101 -1.48 14.33 7.71
CA GLN A 101 -0.32 13.86 6.93
C GLN A 101 -0.21 14.57 5.58
N LYS A 102 -1.32 14.69 4.85
CA LYS A 102 -1.40 15.40 3.57
C LYS A 102 -1.05 16.88 3.71
N GLU A 103 -1.61 17.57 4.69
CA GLU A 103 -1.32 18.99 4.96
C GLU A 103 0.13 19.19 5.43
N GLY A 104 0.61 18.32 6.33
CA GLY A 104 1.97 18.39 6.85
C GLY A 104 3.04 18.15 5.78
N THR A 105 2.82 17.20 4.87
CA THR A 105 3.72 16.96 3.72
C THR A 105 3.69 18.13 2.75
N ALA A 106 2.51 18.67 2.40
CA ALA A 106 2.37 19.84 1.54
C ALA A 106 3.05 21.10 2.10
N LEU A 107 3.08 21.26 3.42
CA LEU A 107 3.77 22.35 4.12
C LEU A 107 5.28 22.10 4.34
N GLY A 108 5.80 20.93 3.94
CA GLY A 108 7.18 20.52 4.21
C GLY A 108 7.48 20.29 5.70
N LYS A 109 6.45 20.10 6.54
CA LYS A 109 6.57 19.80 7.98
C LYS A 109 6.66 18.31 8.26
N ILE A 110 6.21 17.48 7.31
CA ILE A 110 6.33 16.03 7.35
C ILE A 110 7.17 15.60 6.14
N LYS A 111 8.22 14.80 6.38
CA LYS A 111 9.04 14.22 5.31
C LYS A 111 8.30 13.02 4.72
N GLY A 112 7.83 13.15 3.50
CA GLY A 112 7.10 12.09 2.81
C GLY A 112 6.58 12.54 1.44
N PRO A 113 5.91 11.64 0.70
CA PRO A 113 5.35 11.95 -0.60
C PRO A 113 4.14 12.88 -0.47
N ARG A 114 3.75 13.50 -1.58
CA ARG A 114 2.41 14.09 -1.75
C ARG A 114 1.35 13.01 -1.55
N ILE A 115 0.26 13.34 -0.85
CA ILE A 115 -0.78 12.36 -0.50
C ILE A 115 -2.09 12.70 -1.20
N PHE A 116 -2.65 11.72 -1.92
CA PHE A 116 -4.02 11.73 -2.40
C PHE A 116 -4.87 10.75 -1.59
N MET A 117 -5.79 11.28 -0.77
CA MET A 117 -6.53 10.47 0.19
C MET A 117 -7.94 10.12 -0.30
N SER A 118 -8.38 8.88 -0.05
CA SER A 118 -9.75 8.45 -0.34
C SER A 118 -10.76 8.67 0.79
N GLY A 119 -10.27 8.81 2.03
CA GLY A 119 -11.06 8.52 3.22
C GLY A 119 -11.62 7.08 3.24
N ARG A 120 -12.56 6.79 4.14
CA ARG A 120 -13.16 5.48 4.39
C ARG A 120 -13.88 4.93 3.15
N ALA A 121 -13.52 3.75 2.66
CA ALA A 121 -14.18 3.18 1.47
C ALA A 121 -15.72 3.12 1.59
N ILE A 122 -16.43 3.35 0.48
CA ILE A 122 -17.88 3.19 0.37
C ILE A 122 -18.17 1.75 -0.09
N GLY A 123 -19.14 1.07 0.52
CA GLY A 123 -19.50 -0.30 0.16
C GLY A 123 -21.00 -0.55 0.29
N GLY A 124 -21.47 -1.67 -0.25
CA GLY A 124 -22.87 -2.06 -0.13
C GLY A 124 -23.16 -2.78 1.18
N GLU A 125 -24.44 -2.98 1.47
CA GLU A 125 -24.85 -3.81 2.59
C GLU A 125 -24.39 -5.26 2.38
N ARG A 126 -23.83 -5.84 3.43
CA ARG A 126 -23.14 -7.12 3.35
C ARG A 126 -23.95 -8.20 4.06
N VAL A 127 -24.22 -9.30 3.37
CA VAL A 127 -24.56 -10.57 4.01
C VAL A 127 -23.25 -11.33 4.23
N ARG A 128 -22.86 -11.54 5.50
CA ARG A 128 -21.61 -12.25 5.84
C ARG A 128 -21.73 -13.70 5.35
N PRO A 129 -20.85 -14.17 4.43
CA PRO A 129 -20.81 -15.58 4.08
C PRO A 129 -20.42 -16.41 5.32
N GLU A 130 -21.03 -17.58 5.45
CA GLU A 130 -20.75 -18.50 6.54
C GLU A 130 -19.25 -18.86 6.59
N GLY A 131 -18.65 -18.81 7.79
CA GLY A 131 -17.24 -19.15 8.01
C GLY A 131 -16.21 -18.08 7.65
N ALA A 132 -16.61 -16.88 7.20
CA ALA A 132 -15.65 -15.89 6.71
C ALA A 132 -14.93 -15.10 7.85
N SER A 133 -13.60 -14.94 7.74
CA SER A 133 -12.74 -14.31 8.79
C SER A 133 -12.86 -12.79 8.87
N ASP A 134 -12.84 -12.18 10.04
CA ASP A 134 -13.12 -10.74 10.26
C ASP A 134 -12.21 -9.79 9.45
N SER A 135 -10.91 -10.08 9.33
CA SER A 135 -9.95 -9.25 8.57
C SER A 135 -10.20 -9.18 7.06
N ARG A 136 -10.97 -10.12 6.51
CA ARG A 136 -11.37 -10.14 5.08
C ARG A 136 -12.79 -9.61 4.86
N THR A 137 -13.53 -9.39 5.94
CA THR A 137 -15.00 -9.40 5.90
C THR A 137 -15.63 -8.21 6.63
N VAL A 138 -15.04 -7.72 7.71
CA VAL A 138 -15.49 -6.52 8.43
C VAL A 138 -14.56 -5.37 8.05
N ARG A 139 -14.79 -4.81 6.87
CA ARG A 139 -14.16 -3.54 6.48
C ARG A 139 -15.05 -2.46 7.05
N GLY A 140 -14.48 -1.50 7.78
CA GLY A 140 -15.22 -0.33 8.24
C GLY A 140 -15.64 0.50 7.03
N ASN A 141 -16.62 0.06 6.23
CA ASN A 141 -17.09 0.80 5.06
C ASN A 141 -18.17 1.80 5.45
N ILE A 142 -18.30 2.88 4.68
CA ILE A 142 -19.55 3.65 4.66
C ILE A 142 -20.54 2.79 3.86
N VAL A 143 -21.51 2.20 4.55
CA VAL A 143 -22.53 1.36 3.92
C VAL A 143 -23.63 2.24 3.36
N VAL A 144 -23.89 2.14 2.05
CA VAL A 144 -24.97 2.86 1.37
C VAL A 144 -25.94 1.88 0.71
N ARG A 145 -27.23 2.23 0.73
CA ARG A 145 -28.34 1.40 0.21
C ARG A 145 -29.17 2.12 -0.83
N THR A 146 -29.12 3.45 -0.83
CA THR A 146 -29.91 4.29 -1.74
C THR A 146 -29.02 5.24 -2.52
N ALA A 147 -29.52 5.73 -3.67
CA ALA A 147 -28.81 6.71 -4.48
C ALA A 147 -28.49 7.98 -3.67
N GLU A 148 -29.42 8.41 -2.83
CA GLU A 148 -29.26 9.61 -2.01
C GLU A 148 -28.22 9.42 -0.89
N GLU A 149 -28.16 8.26 -0.24
CA GLU A 149 -27.06 7.92 0.69
C GLU A 149 -25.70 7.90 -0.01
N ALA A 150 -25.65 7.33 -1.21
CA ALA A 150 -24.44 7.31 -2.05
C ALA A 150 -23.96 8.74 -2.38
N ARG A 151 -24.85 9.63 -2.83
CA ARG A 151 -24.50 11.03 -3.14
C ARG A 151 -24.00 11.77 -1.89
N ARG A 152 -24.67 11.62 -0.75
CA ARG A 152 -24.22 12.22 0.51
C ARG A 152 -22.85 11.72 0.95
N ALA A 153 -22.57 10.43 0.80
CA ALA A 153 -21.26 9.86 1.15
C ALA A 153 -20.13 10.47 0.29
N VAL A 154 -20.37 10.67 -1.00
CA VAL A 154 -19.41 11.33 -1.91
C VAL A 154 -19.22 12.80 -1.55
N ARG A 155 -20.32 13.56 -1.37
CA ARG A 155 -20.24 14.99 -0.99
C ARG A 155 -19.49 15.20 0.31
N ARG A 156 -19.76 14.36 1.32
CA ARG A 156 -19.05 14.41 2.60
C ARG A 156 -17.54 14.23 2.43
N LYS A 157 -17.10 13.34 1.55
CA LYS A 157 -15.67 13.12 1.27
C LYS A 157 -15.03 14.32 0.58
N TRP A 158 -15.74 14.91 -0.38
CA TRP A 158 -15.33 16.13 -1.04
C TRP A 158 -15.18 17.29 -0.04
N GLU A 159 -16.15 17.50 0.85
CA GLU A 159 -16.10 18.50 1.93
C GLU A 159 -14.91 18.28 2.89
N LEU A 160 -14.50 17.02 3.09
CA LEU A 160 -13.35 16.67 3.92
C LEU A 160 -12.00 16.82 3.21
N GLY A 161 -11.99 17.19 1.93
CA GLY A 161 -10.78 17.38 1.13
C GLY A 161 -10.17 16.07 0.60
N CYS A 162 -10.98 15.01 0.46
CA CYS A 162 -10.55 13.79 -0.22
C CYS A 162 -10.30 14.07 -1.71
N ASP A 163 -9.32 13.37 -2.29
CA ASP A 163 -8.91 13.54 -3.68
C ASP A 163 -9.50 12.47 -4.60
N GLN A 164 -10.01 11.38 -4.03
CA GLN A 164 -10.49 10.20 -4.75
C GLN A 164 -11.62 9.50 -3.95
N ILE A 165 -12.40 8.68 -4.63
CA ILE A 165 -13.39 7.79 -4.01
C ILE A 165 -12.91 6.34 -4.14
N LYS A 166 -12.84 5.62 -3.01
CA LYS A 166 -12.65 4.17 -3.00
C LYS A 166 -14.00 3.47 -2.81
N LEU A 167 -14.31 2.56 -3.71
CA LEU A 167 -15.40 1.61 -3.59
C LEU A 167 -14.89 0.23 -3.15
N ASN A 168 -15.64 -0.40 -2.25
CA ASN A 168 -15.50 -1.80 -1.84
C ASN A 168 -16.65 -2.64 -2.43
N GLU A 169 -16.62 -3.94 -2.17
CA GLU A 169 -17.56 -4.93 -2.70
C GLU A 169 -19.02 -4.69 -2.26
N PHE A 170 -19.95 -5.47 -2.86
CA PHE A 170 -21.38 -5.54 -2.52
C PHE A 170 -22.26 -4.35 -2.91
N LEU A 171 -21.72 -3.33 -3.57
CA LEU A 171 -22.53 -2.29 -4.21
C LEU A 171 -23.24 -2.86 -5.45
N SER A 172 -24.51 -2.50 -5.65
CA SER A 172 -25.15 -2.69 -6.95
C SER A 172 -24.50 -1.76 -7.99
N PHE A 173 -24.46 -2.16 -9.26
CA PHE A 173 -23.87 -1.33 -10.31
C PHE A 173 -24.64 -0.03 -10.55
N ASP A 174 -25.94 0.02 -10.22
CA ASP A 174 -26.70 1.27 -10.21
C ASP A 174 -26.17 2.26 -9.17
N LEU A 175 -25.86 1.79 -7.96
CA LEU A 175 -25.23 2.63 -6.94
C LEU A 175 -23.80 3.01 -7.31
N VAL A 176 -23.03 2.11 -7.94
CA VAL A 176 -21.71 2.45 -8.49
C VAL A 176 -21.82 3.60 -9.48
N LYS A 177 -22.77 3.53 -10.43
CA LYS A 177 -23.01 4.58 -11.41
C LYS A 177 -23.39 5.91 -10.76
N VAL A 178 -24.30 5.89 -9.78
CA VAL A 178 -24.68 7.08 -9.00
C VAL A 178 -23.48 7.72 -8.33
N ILE A 179 -22.61 6.91 -7.71
CA ILE A 179 -21.39 7.39 -7.04
C ILE A 179 -20.42 7.98 -8.06
N VAL A 180 -20.21 7.31 -9.20
CA VAL A 180 -19.34 7.78 -10.29
C VAL A 180 -19.81 9.13 -10.82
N GLU A 181 -21.10 9.27 -11.14
CA GLU A 181 -21.69 10.53 -11.61
C GLU A 181 -21.46 11.67 -10.61
N GLU A 182 -21.71 11.43 -9.32
CA GLU A 182 -21.51 12.43 -8.27
C GLU A 182 -20.03 12.81 -8.10
N ALA A 183 -19.15 11.81 -8.06
CA ALA A 183 -17.73 11.99 -7.84
C ALA A 183 -17.09 12.75 -9.01
N HIS A 184 -17.40 12.36 -10.25
CA HIS A 184 -16.91 13.04 -11.44
C HIS A 184 -17.43 14.48 -11.53
N GLY A 185 -18.67 14.74 -11.12
CA GLY A 185 -19.22 16.09 -11.01
C GLY A 185 -18.46 16.99 -10.02
N LEU A 186 -17.78 16.39 -9.04
CA LEU A 186 -16.91 17.05 -8.06
C LEU A 186 -15.41 16.96 -8.41
N GLY A 187 -15.07 16.42 -9.59
CA GLY A 187 -13.70 16.26 -10.06
C GLY A 187 -12.90 15.14 -9.36
N MET A 188 -13.57 14.22 -8.67
CA MET A 188 -12.95 13.11 -7.95
C MET A 188 -12.96 11.81 -8.79
N PRO A 189 -11.81 11.17 -9.06
CA PRO A 189 -11.76 9.83 -9.65
C PRO A 189 -12.33 8.78 -8.69
N VAL A 190 -12.84 7.69 -9.27
CA VAL A 190 -13.40 6.54 -8.55
C VAL A 190 -12.59 5.30 -8.85
N ILE A 191 -12.02 4.72 -7.79
CA ILE A 191 -11.31 3.44 -7.83
C ILE A 191 -12.12 2.36 -7.11
N THR A 192 -12.07 1.11 -7.56
CA THR A 192 -13.00 0.10 -7.06
C THR A 192 -12.41 -1.30 -6.88
N HIS A 193 -12.91 -1.97 -5.84
CA HIS A 193 -12.97 -3.42 -5.82
C HIS A 193 -14.17 -3.91 -6.62
N SER A 194 -13.92 -4.74 -7.63
CA SER A 194 -14.95 -5.20 -8.54
C SER A 194 -15.12 -6.72 -8.52
N VAL A 195 -16.38 -7.16 -8.48
CA VAL A 195 -16.74 -8.56 -8.78
C VAL A 195 -16.99 -8.78 -10.28
N ASP A 196 -17.27 -7.71 -11.03
CA ASP A 196 -17.52 -7.73 -12.48
C ASP A 196 -16.92 -6.45 -13.09
N ALA A 197 -15.71 -6.59 -13.64
CA ALA A 197 -14.93 -5.50 -14.19
C ALA A 197 -15.60 -4.87 -15.42
N ILE A 198 -16.40 -5.63 -16.19
CA ILE A 198 -17.15 -5.10 -17.33
C ILE A 198 -18.21 -4.11 -16.82
N GLN A 199 -19.00 -4.52 -15.84
CA GLN A 199 -20.05 -3.66 -15.27
C GLN A 199 -19.47 -2.45 -14.54
N SER A 200 -18.39 -2.62 -13.77
CA SER A 200 -17.69 -1.49 -13.15
C SER A 200 -17.15 -0.51 -14.18
N SER A 201 -16.51 -1.01 -15.23
CA SER A 201 -15.99 -0.17 -16.32
C SER A 201 -17.11 0.59 -17.03
N ASN A 202 -18.22 -0.08 -17.36
CA ASN A 202 -19.40 0.55 -17.97
C ASN A 202 -20.09 1.58 -17.05
N ALA A 203 -19.97 1.43 -15.73
CA ALA A 203 -20.44 2.42 -14.77
C ALA A 203 -19.54 3.66 -14.69
N GLY A 204 -18.37 3.65 -15.36
CA GLY A 204 -17.46 4.79 -15.48
C GLY A 204 -16.38 4.87 -14.39
N VAL A 205 -16.06 3.76 -13.70
CA VAL A 205 -14.93 3.79 -12.74
C VAL A 205 -13.60 4.05 -13.46
N ASP A 206 -12.73 4.83 -12.83
CA ASP A 206 -11.45 5.24 -13.41
C ASP A 206 -10.37 4.14 -13.25
N SER A 207 -10.44 3.33 -12.19
CA SER A 207 -9.50 2.22 -11.94
C SER A 207 -10.15 1.04 -11.23
N ILE A 208 -9.77 -0.17 -11.65
CA ILE A 208 -10.15 -1.44 -11.01
C ILE A 208 -8.91 -2.02 -10.32
N GLU A 209 -9.09 -2.51 -9.10
CA GLU A 209 -7.98 -2.96 -8.28
C GLU A 209 -7.95 -4.49 -8.11
N HIS A 210 -6.73 -5.01 -8.10
CA HIS A 210 -6.30 -6.38 -7.87
C HIS A 210 -6.61 -7.40 -8.96
N ILE A 211 -5.73 -8.41 -9.03
CA ILE A 211 -5.88 -9.58 -9.90
C ILE A 211 -7.21 -10.31 -9.73
N TRP A 212 -7.72 -10.49 -8.52
CA TRP A 212 -8.94 -11.28 -8.32
C TRP A 212 -10.19 -10.66 -8.98
N ALA A 213 -10.21 -9.35 -9.27
CA ALA A 213 -11.33 -8.70 -9.94
C ALA A 213 -11.51 -9.20 -11.37
N ILE A 214 -10.40 -9.29 -12.13
CA ILE A 214 -10.41 -9.83 -13.49
C ILE A 214 -10.81 -11.30 -13.47
N GLY A 215 -10.24 -12.09 -12.54
CA GLY A 215 -10.58 -13.51 -12.41
C GLY A 215 -12.05 -13.78 -12.21
N ASN A 216 -12.68 -13.08 -11.27
CA ASN A 216 -14.12 -13.18 -11.06
C ASN A 216 -14.90 -12.85 -12.34
N THR A 217 -14.46 -11.82 -13.07
CA THR A 217 -15.15 -11.36 -14.28
C THR A 217 -15.11 -12.40 -15.40
N THR A 218 -14.01 -13.17 -15.51
CA THR A 218 -13.92 -14.26 -16.51
C THR A 218 -14.94 -15.36 -16.30
N ILE A 219 -15.47 -15.53 -15.08
CA ILE A 219 -16.55 -16.47 -14.79
C ILE A 219 -17.87 -15.80 -15.21
N LEU A 220 -18.38 -16.15 -16.39
CA LEU A 220 -19.55 -15.47 -16.98
C LEU A 220 -20.87 -15.75 -16.25
N TYR A 221 -21.01 -16.92 -15.62
CA TYR A 221 -22.22 -17.28 -14.87
C TYR A 221 -22.22 -16.59 -13.49
N PRO A 222 -23.12 -15.62 -13.22
CA PRO A 222 -23.03 -14.79 -12.02
C PRO A 222 -23.07 -15.55 -10.68
N PRO A 223 -23.89 -16.61 -10.50
CA PRO A 223 -23.85 -17.40 -9.27
C PRO A 223 -22.49 -18.09 -9.03
N ALA A 224 -21.84 -18.64 -10.06
CA ALA A 224 -20.52 -19.25 -9.92
C ALA A 224 -19.42 -18.23 -9.61
N ARG A 225 -19.48 -17.06 -10.26
CA ARG A 225 -18.61 -15.92 -9.95
C ARG A 225 -18.73 -15.50 -8.49
N MET A 226 -19.96 -15.32 -7.99
CA MET A 226 -20.19 -14.94 -6.60
C MET A 226 -19.76 -16.03 -5.62
N GLN A 227 -19.90 -17.30 -5.98
CA GLN A 227 -19.38 -18.41 -5.19
C GLN A 227 -17.85 -18.34 -5.05
N LEU A 228 -17.12 -18.17 -6.17
CA LEU A 228 -15.67 -18.00 -6.16
C LEU A 228 -15.24 -16.79 -5.30
N HIS A 229 -15.94 -15.67 -5.44
CA HIS A 229 -15.70 -14.47 -4.65
C HIS A 229 -15.91 -14.71 -3.15
N ASN A 230 -16.99 -15.41 -2.78
CA ASN A 230 -17.31 -15.73 -1.39
C ASN A 230 -16.33 -16.73 -0.78
N ASP A 231 -15.89 -17.74 -1.54
CA ASP A 231 -14.91 -18.72 -1.08
C ASP A 231 -13.53 -18.08 -0.84
N ARG A 232 -13.16 -17.08 -1.67
CA ARG A 232 -12.00 -16.22 -1.45
C ARG A 232 -12.12 -15.40 -0.16
N LEU A 233 -13.26 -14.76 0.06
CA LEU A 233 -13.53 -13.98 1.28
C LEU A 233 -13.57 -14.85 2.53
N ALA A 234 -14.09 -16.08 2.40
CA ALA A 234 -14.13 -17.06 3.48
C ALA A 234 -12.77 -17.67 3.79
N GLY A 235 -11.80 -17.51 2.88
CA GLY A 235 -10.47 -18.10 3.01
C GLY A 235 -10.40 -19.58 2.70
N LYS A 236 -11.42 -20.13 2.03
CA LYS A 236 -11.37 -21.46 1.43
C LYS A 236 -10.45 -21.48 0.21
N ILE A 237 -10.41 -20.36 -0.52
CA ILE A 237 -9.48 -20.13 -1.62
C ILE A 237 -8.61 -18.93 -1.26
N ASP A 238 -7.30 -19.11 -1.35
CA ASP A 238 -6.36 -18.03 -1.10
C ASP A 238 -6.20 -17.10 -2.31
N GLN A 239 -5.80 -15.85 -2.04
CA GLN A 239 -5.66 -14.80 -3.06
C GLN A 239 -4.60 -15.17 -4.11
N GLU A 240 -3.56 -15.86 -3.68
CA GLU A 240 -2.46 -16.33 -4.51
C GLU A 240 -2.91 -17.46 -5.46
N ILE A 241 -4.01 -18.16 -5.14
CA ILE A 241 -4.53 -19.31 -5.91
C ILE A 241 -5.74 -18.92 -6.76
N VAL A 242 -6.50 -17.89 -6.36
CA VAL A 242 -7.76 -17.51 -7.04
C VAL A 242 -7.57 -17.26 -8.54
N CYS A 243 -6.37 -16.84 -8.96
CA CYS A 243 -6.10 -16.59 -10.37
C CYS A 243 -6.00 -17.86 -11.23
N SER A 244 -5.78 -19.03 -10.62
CA SER A 244 -5.81 -20.31 -11.34
C SER A 244 -7.18 -20.61 -11.96
N TYR A 245 -8.25 -20.02 -11.42
CA TYR A 245 -9.63 -20.20 -11.88
C TYR A 245 -10.02 -19.31 -13.06
N TYR A 246 -9.14 -18.43 -13.54
CA TYR A 246 -9.43 -17.59 -14.70
C TYR A 246 -9.80 -18.44 -15.92
N GLN A 247 -10.86 -18.02 -16.62
CA GLN A 247 -11.26 -18.56 -17.93
C GLN A 247 -10.72 -17.61 -19.02
N THR A 248 -9.55 -17.96 -19.58
CA THR A 248 -8.76 -17.08 -20.47
C THR A 248 -9.46 -16.81 -21.81
N GLU A 249 -10.35 -17.72 -22.22
CA GLU A 249 -11.25 -17.56 -23.36
C GLU A 249 -12.16 -16.33 -23.22
N ASN A 250 -12.45 -15.89 -21.98
CA ASN A 250 -13.37 -14.78 -21.69
C ASN A 250 -12.67 -13.43 -21.50
N TYR A 251 -11.37 -13.31 -21.77
CA TYR A 251 -10.64 -12.04 -21.61
C TYR A 251 -11.09 -10.94 -22.57
N GLY A 252 -11.45 -11.29 -23.81
CA GLY A 252 -11.75 -10.33 -24.88
C GLY A 252 -12.78 -9.28 -24.47
N PRO A 253 -14.01 -9.70 -24.05
CA PRO A 253 -15.05 -8.77 -23.62
C PRO A 253 -14.65 -7.86 -22.45
N ILE A 254 -13.78 -8.33 -21.55
CA ILE A 254 -13.28 -7.57 -20.41
C ILE A 254 -12.31 -6.49 -20.87
N ILE A 255 -11.33 -6.87 -21.69
CA ILE A 255 -10.35 -5.96 -22.30
C ILE A 255 -11.09 -4.90 -23.11
N ASP A 256 -12.05 -5.30 -23.95
CA ASP A 256 -12.81 -4.38 -24.81
C ASP A 256 -13.59 -3.34 -24.00
N ALA A 257 -14.21 -3.73 -22.89
CA ALA A 257 -14.92 -2.80 -22.02
C ALA A 257 -13.94 -1.80 -21.38
N MET A 258 -12.86 -2.30 -20.79
CA MET A 258 -11.88 -1.47 -20.06
C MET A 258 -11.12 -0.52 -20.99
N VAL A 259 -10.71 -0.97 -22.17
CA VAL A 259 -10.04 -0.13 -23.17
C VAL A 259 -11.00 0.95 -23.68
N ARG A 260 -12.23 0.59 -24.05
CA ARG A 260 -13.23 1.55 -24.56
C ARG A 260 -13.54 2.65 -23.56
N ASN A 261 -13.69 2.29 -22.28
CA ASN A 261 -14.02 3.23 -21.22
C ASN A 261 -12.77 3.86 -20.59
N GLN A 262 -11.57 3.53 -21.07
CA GLN A 262 -10.29 4.00 -20.53
C GLN A 262 -10.12 3.72 -19.03
N THR A 263 -10.69 2.61 -18.55
CA THR A 263 -10.58 2.14 -17.17
C THR A 263 -9.19 1.56 -16.96
N ALA A 264 -8.46 2.11 -15.98
CA ALA A 264 -7.16 1.57 -15.59
C ALA A 264 -7.30 0.26 -14.81
N TRP A 265 -6.23 -0.52 -14.76
CA TRP A 265 -6.14 -1.71 -13.92
C TRP A 265 -4.87 -1.69 -13.08
N THR A 266 -5.01 -1.98 -11.80
CA THR A 266 -3.89 -2.17 -10.87
C THR A 266 -3.86 -3.61 -10.38
N PRO A 267 -2.99 -4.47 -10.95
CA PRO A 267 -2.95 -5.89 -10.61
C PRO A 267 -2.55 -6.15 -9.15
N THR A 268 -1.68 -5.31 -8.57
CA THR A 268 -1.03 -5.54 -7.27
C THR A 268 -0.29 -6.89 -7.22
N LEU A 269 0.30 -7.34 -8.33
CA LEU A 269 0.92 -8.68 -8.44
C LEU A 269 1.99 -8.91 -7.39
N ALA A 270 2.86 -7.92 -7.18
CA ALA A 270 3.98 -8.03 -6.22
C ALA A 270 3.51 -8.30 -4.78
N LYS A 271 2.33 -7.77 -4.39
CA LYS A 271 1.74 -8.04 -3.08
C LYS A 271 1.48 -9.53 -2.85
N TRP A 272 1.02 -10.23 -3.88
CA TRP A 272 0.48 -11.58 -3.74
C TRP A 272 1.43 -12.67 -4.23
N LEU A 273 2.12 -12.41 -5.35
CA LEU A 273 2.80 -13.44 -6.13
C LEU A 273 4.28 -13.17 -6.35
N ARG A 274 4.85 -12.08 -5.80
CA ARG A 274 6.27 -11.75 -5.98
C ARG A 274 7.26 -12.89 -5.71
N PRO A 275 7.05 -13.82 -4.75
CA PRO A 275 8.04 -14.86 -4.53
C PRO A 275 8.15 -15.84 -5.71
N LEU A 276 7.20 -15.84 -6.64
CA LEU A 276 7.24 -16.62 -7.88
C LEU A 276 7.92 -15.91 -9.06
N SER A 277 8.23 -14.61 -8.94
CA SER A 277 8.84 -13.81 -9.99
C SER A 277 10.29 -14.22 -10.25
N CYS A 278 10.75 -14.15 -11.50
CA CYS A 278 12.16 -14.28 -11.82
C CYS A 278 13.05 -13.18 -11.20
N TYR A 279 12.47 -12.07 -10.73
CA TYR A 279 13.17 -11.00 -10.02
C TYR A 279 13.20 -11.18 -8.50
N ALA A 280 12.53 -12.20 -7.95
CA ALA A 280 12.30 -12.35 -6.52
C ALA A 280 13.59 -12.28 -5.68
N ASP A 281 14.65 -12.98 -6.11
CA ASP A 281 15.91 -12.99 -5.34
C ASP A 281 16.56 -11.61 -5.23
N ARG A 282 16.53 -10.81 -6.30
CA ARG A 282 17.08 -9.45 -6.31
C ARG A 282 16.27 -8.54 -5.39
N PHE A 283 14.95 -8.52 -5.55
CA PHE A 283 14.08 -7.69 -4.70
C PHE A 283 14.15 -8.13 -3.25
N ARG A 284 14.24 -9.42 -2.99
CA ARG A 284 14.39 -9.96 -1.64
C ARG A 284 15.72 -9.54 -1.00
N ALA A 285 16.82 -9.53 -1.75
CA ALA A 285 18.10 -9.04 -1.27
C ALA A 285 18.03 -7.54 -0.91
N ARG A 286 17.41 -6.72 -1.77
CA ARG A 286 17.21 -5.28 -1.51
C ARG A 286 16.28 -5.01 -0.33
N GLU A 287 15.19 -5.76 -0.23
CA GLU A 287 14.26 -5.68 0.88
C GLU A 287 14.96 -6.01 2.21
N ASN A 288 15.80 -7.05 2.23
CA ASN A 288 16.61 -7.41 3.39
C ASN A 288 17.67 -6.34 3.71
N GLU A 289 18.30 -5.71 2.72
CA GLU A 289 19.23 -4.58 2.93
C GLU A 289 18.54 -3.44 3.70
N ILE A 290 17.32 -3.08 3.28
CA ILE A 290 16.52 -2.03 3.94
C ILE A 290 16.07 -2.47 5.34
N LEU A 291 15.57 -3.70 5.49
CA LEU A 291 15.07 -4.21 6.77
C LEU A 291 16.18 -4.40 7.81
N ASN A 292 17.37 -4.84 7.39
CA ASN A 292 18.47 -5.15 8.28
C ASN A 292 19.30 -3.91 8.67
N ASN A 293 19.08 -2.76 8.03
CA ASN A 293 19.79 -1.54 8.40
C ASN A 293 19.13 -0.89 9.63
N PRO A 294 19.78 -0.90 10.80
CA PRO A 294 19.19 -0.37 12.04
C PRO A 294 18.95 1.13 12.01
N LYS A 295 19.62 1.88 11.12
CA LYS A 295 19.42 3.33 10.97
C LYS A 295 18.04 3.68 10.41
N ASN A 296 17.37 2.73 9.75
CA ASN A 296 16.08 2.95 9.13
C ASN A 296 14.94 3.02 10.16
N GLY A 297 15.12 2.44 11.35
CA GLY A 297 14.13 2.54 12.43
C GLY A 297 12.75 1.97 12.10
N LEU A 298 12.67 1.01 11.17
CA LEU A 298 11.41 0.38 10.75
C LEU A 298 10.80 -0.46 11.90
N PRO A 299 9.47 -0.46 12.07
CA PRO A 299 8.81 -1.35 13.01
C PRO A 299 9.10 -2.83 12.72
N ALA A 300 9.26 -3.65 13.76
CA ALA A 300 9.51 -5.08 13.63
C ALA A 300 8.37 -5.82 12.88
N SER A 301 7.15 -5.26 12.93
CA SER A 301 6.00 -5.76 12.18
C SER A 301 6.23 -5.77 10.67
N VAL A 302 6.99 -4.81 10.11
CA VAL A 302 7.30 -4.76 8.67
C VAL A 302 8.07 -6.01 8.23
N ARG A 303 9.10 -6.41 8.99
CA ARG A 303 9.86 -7.65 8.77
C ARG A 303 8.96 -8.86 8.82
N GLY A 304 8.19 -9.01 9.91
CA GLY A 304 7.37 -10.21 10.13
C GLY A 304 6.27 -10.40 9.08
N VAL A 305 5.64 -9.31 8.61
CA VAL A 305 4.61 -9.40 7.58
C VAL A 305 5.20 -9.74 6.22
N THR A 306 6.34 -9.13 5.91
CA THR A 306 7.08 -9.36 4.68
C THR A 306 7.57 -10.82 4.59
N ASP A 307 8.14 -11.36 5.67
CA ASP A 307 8.55 -12.77 5.77
C ASP A 307 7.39 -13.72 5.57
N ASN A 308 6.27 -13.42 6.22
CA ASN A 308 5.10 -14.26 6.11
C ASN A 308 4.58 -14.39 4.66
N ALA A 309 4.81 -13.42 3.78
CA ALA A 309 4.43 -13.56 2.37
C ALA A 309 5.24 -14.67 1.67
N TYR A 310 6.55 -14.73 1.92
CA TYR A 310 7.43 -15.78 1.40
C TYR A 310 7.15 -17.13 2.10
N ASP A 311 7.08 -17.14 3.43
CA ASP A 311 6.84 -18.36 4.21
C ASP A 311 5.51 -19.01 3.88
N LYS A 312 4.46 -18.21 3.62
CA LYS A 312 3.16 -18.74 3.22
C LYS A 312 3.29 -19.59 1.96
N LEU A 313 3.97 -19.06 0.95
CA LEU A 313 4.08 -19.73 -0.34
C LEU A 313 5.04 -20.92 -0.30
N PHE A 314 6.20 -20.79 0.37
CA PHE A 314 7.24 -21.81 0.30
C PHE A 314 7.24 -22.80 1.46
N MET A 315 6.82 -22.39 2.66
CA MET A 315 6.83 -23.26 3.84
C MET A 315 5.45 -23.84 4.17
N ARG A 316 4.34 -23.19 3.79
CA ARG A 316 2.99 -23.62 4.19
C ARG A 316 2.17 -24.23 3.06
N TYR A 317 2.37 -23.82 1.81
CA TYR A 317 1.64 -24.42 0.70
C TYR A 317 2.17 -25.82 0.37
N THR A 318 1.26 -26.69 -0.04
CA THR A 318 1.57 -27.94 -0.72
C THR A 318 2.17 -27.69 -2.11
N PRO A 319 2.88 -28.66 -2.71
CA PRO A 319 3.32 -28.57 -4.10
C PRO A 319 2.17 -28.20 -5.06
N GLU A 320 1.01 -28.84 -4.92
CA GLU A 320 -0.16 -28.61 -5.77
C GLU A 320 -0.69 -27.18 -5.63
N GLN A 321 -0.71 -26.63 -4.42
CA GLN A 321 -1.10 -25.24 -4.18
C GLN A 321 -0.12 -24.26 -4.81
N ARG A 322 1.19 -24.53 -4.75
CA ARG A 322 2.20 -23.71 -5.44
C ARG A 322 2.06 -23.78 -6.95
N ASP A 323 1.80 -24.95 -7.50
CA ASP A 323 1.59 -25.11 -8.95
C ASP A 323 0.32 -24.38 -9.40
N ARG A 324 -0.75 -24.41 -8.60
CA ARG A 324 -1.93 -23.56 -8.85
C ARG A 324 -1.61 -22.07 -8.79
N ALA A 325 -0.79 -21.63 -7.84
CA ALA A 325 -0.37 -20.23 -7.78
C ALA A 325 0.44 -19.81 -9.02
N ARG A 326 1.34 -20.69 -9.52
CA ARG A 326 2.08 -20.47 -10.78
C ARG A 326 1.14 -20.40 -12.00
N ILE A 327 0.18 -21.31 -12.10
CA ILE A 327 -0.86 -21.25 -13.14
C ILE A 327 -1.62 -19.93 -13.06
N GLY A 328 -1.96 -19.48 -11.86
CA GLY A 328 -2.63 -18.19 -11.64
C GLY A 328 -1.78 -17.00 -12.07
N LEU A 329 -0.48 -17.02 -11.79
CA LEU A 329 0.46 -16.00 -12.24
C LEU A 329 0.53 -15.94 -13.77
N GLU A 330 0.70 -17.08 -14.44
CA GLU A 330 0.76 -17.14 -15.91
C GLU A 330 -0.53 -16.63 -16.57
N LYS A 331 -1.69 -16.98 -16.01
CA LYS A 331 -2.98 -16.45 -16.50
C LYS A 331 -3.08 -14.94 -16.31
N ALA A 332 -2.64 -14.42 -15.17
CA ALA A 332 -2.60 -12.97 -14.93
C ALA A 332 -1.63 -12.27 -15.91
N TYR A 333 -0.45 -12.85 -16.16
CA TYR A 333 0.51 -12.36 -17.16
C TYR A 333 -0.07 -12.37 -18.58
N GLU A 334 -0.82 -13.41 -18.96
CA GLU A 334 -1.52 -13.44 -20.25
C GLU A 334 -2.51 -12.28 -20.37
N PHE A 335 -3.29 -12.01 -19.32
CA PHE A 335 -4.21 -10.87 -19.32
C PHE A 335 -3.47 -9.55 -19.46
N ILE A 336 -2.39 -9.34 -18.67
CA ILE A 336 -1.53 -8.15 -18.73
C ILE A 336 -1.03 -7.92 -20.16
N ARG A 337 -0.43 -8.94 -20.80
CA ARG A 337 0.06 -8.86 -22.19
C ARG A 337 -1.04 -8.43 -23.16
N ARG A 338 -2.19 -9.11 -23.11
CA ARG A 338 -3.31 -8.86 -24.04
C ARG A 338 -3.96 -7.51 -23.79
N PHE A 339 -4.09 -7.10 -22.53
CA PHE A 339 -4.65 -5.81 -22.14
C PHE A 339 -3.77 -4.66 -22.62
N VAL A 340 -2.46 -4.72 -22.37
CA VAL A 340 -1.51 -3.70 -22.86
C VAL A 340 -1.47 -3.65 -24.38
N ALA A 341 -1.39 -4.81 -25.04
CA ALA A 341 -1.38 -4.88 -26.50
C ALA A 341 -2.64 -4.26 -27.15
N ALA A 342 -3.78 -4.32 -26.46
CA ALA A 342 -5.02 -3.69 -26.89
C ALA A 342 -5.13 -2.19 -26.54
N GLY A 343 -4.08 -1.57 -25.97
CA GLY A 343 -4.10 -0.16 -25.54
C GLY A 343 -4.70 0.04 -24.13
N GLY A 344 -4.80 -1.03 -23.34
CA GLY A 344 -5.22 -0.99 -21.95
C GLY A 344 -4.23 -0.23 -21.07
N ARG A 345 -4.77 0.45 -20.04
CA ARG A 345 -3.98 1.26 -19.12
C ARG A 345 -3.65 0.48 -17.85
N LEU A 346 -2.44 -0.05 -17.76
CA LEU A 346 -1.89 -0.54 -16.50
C LEU A 346 -1.50 0.63 -15.59
N LYS A 347 -1.68 0.44 -14.29
CA LYS A 347 -1.34 1.38 -13.22
C LYS A 347 -0.78 0.59 -12.04
N GLU A 348 0.38 0.97 -11.52
CA GLU A 348 0.98 0.25 -10.39
C GLU A 348 0.59 0.79 -9.02
N GLY A 349 0.68 -0.09 -8.02
CA GLY A 349 0.43 0.23 -6.61
C GLY A 349 0.89 -0.89 -5.68
N SER A 350 1.36 -0.52 -4.49
CA SER A 350 2.02 -1.48 -3.58
C SER A 350 1.05 -2.30 -2.72
N ASP A 351 -0.09 -1.71 -2.35
CA ASP A 351 -1.13 -2.31 -1.51
C ASP A 351 -0.56 -3.01 -0.24
N PRO A 352 0.25 -2.31 0.58
CA PRO A 352 0.81 -2.88 1.81
C PRO A 352 -0.33 -3.33 2.75
N PRO A 353 -0.10 -4.28 3.66
CA PRO A 353 1.19 -4.54 4.30
C PRO A 353 1.90 -5.83 3.87
N ARG A 354 1.40 -6.60 2.88
CA ARG A 354 1.99 -7.89 2.49
C ARG A 354 3.27 -7.74 1.67
N GLY A 355 4.26 -7.04 2.23
CA GLY A 355 5.51 -6.60 1.63
C GLY A 355 5.74 -5.12 1.88
N MET A 356 6.96 -4.67 1.59
CA MET A 356 7.39 -3.30 1.85
C MET A 356 6.73 -2.30 0.89
N ALA A 357 6.05 -1.28 1.43
CA ALA A 357 5.53 -0.16 0.63
C ALA A 357 6.65 0.49 -0.22
N ALA A 358 6.30 1.14 -1.32
CA ALA A 358 7.23 1.66 -2.33
C ALA A 358 8.03 0.59 -3.09
N LEU A 359 8.74 -0.32 -2.41
CA LEU A 359 9.52 -1.37 -3.08
C LEU A 359 8.63 -2.28 -3.95
N LEU A 360 7.43 -2.60 -3.45
CA LEU A 360 6.44 -3.36 -4.21
C LEU A 360 5.98 -2.67 -5.51
N VAL A 361 6.09 -1.33 -5.64
CA VAL A 361 5.79 -0.64 -6.91
C VAL A 361 6.86 -0.99 -7.96
N HIS A 362 8.13 -0.98 -7.57
CA HIS A 362 9.24 -1.37 -8.44
C HIS A 362 9.18 -2.85 -8.82
N GLU A 363 8.85 -3.70 -7.85
CA GLU A 363 8.70 -5.13 -8.09
C GLU A 363 7.51 -5.43 -9.00
N ALA A 364 6.41 -4.67 -8.88
CA ALA A 364 5.29 -4.82 -9.79
C ALA A 364 5.64 -4.40 -11.24
N MET A 365 6.37 -3.29 -11.43
CA MET A 365 6.92 -2.93 -12.75
C MET A 365 7.84 -4.03 -13.32
N ALA A 366 8.64 -4.68 -12.46
CA ALA A 366 9.49 -5.79 -12.89
C ALA A 366 8.68 -7.02 -13.30
N MET A 367 7.61 -7.31 -12.57
CA MET A 367 6.67 -8.39 -12.91
C MET A 367 5.87 -8.10 -14.18
N ASP A 368 5.59 -6.83 -14.52
CA ASP A 368 5.00 -6.46 -15.81
C ASP A 368 5.98 -6.75 -16.96
N VAL A 369 7.27 -6.41 -16.78
CA VAL A 369 8.31 -6.73 -17.76
C VAL A 369 8.50 -8.23 -17.90
N GLU A 370 8.48 -8.98 -16.80
CA GLU A 370 8.46 -10.45 -16.80
C GLU A 370 7.23 -10.99 -17.55
N ALA A 371 6.07 -10.34 -17.42
CA ALA A 371 4.89 -10.68 -18.20
C ALA A 371 5.06 -10.40 -19.71
N GLY A 372 6.07 -9.63 -20.14
CA GLY A 372 6.30 -9.26 -21.54
C GLY A 372 5.86 -7.84 -21.89
N VAL A 373 5.56 -6.99 -20.91
CA VAL A 373 5.30 -5.56 -21.11
C VAL A 373 6.63 -4.86 -21.40
N PRO A 374 6.72 -3.98 -22.42
CA PRO A 374 7.94 -3.20 -22.65
C PRO A 374 8.31 -2.34 -21.42
N PRO A 375 9.59 -2.23 -21.03
CA PRO A 375 10.01 -1.46 -19.85
C PRO A 375 9.49 -0.02 -19.80
N MET A 376 9.42 0.67 -20.96
CA MET A 376 8.83 2.00 -21.04
C MET A 376 7.37 2.01 -20.57
N VAL A 377 6.57 1.02 -20.97
CA VAL A 377 5.15 0.93 -20.60
C VAL A 377 5.00 0.60 -19.12
N ALA A 378 5.87 -0.24 -18.55
CA ALA A 378 5.91 -0.50 -17.11
C ALA A 378 6.25 0.78 -16.31
N ILE A 379 7.20 1.60 -16.78
CA ILE A 379 7.49 2.91 -16.19
C ILE A 379 6.26 3.83 -16.25
N GLN A 380 5.51 3.82 -17.36
CA GLN A 380 4.27 4.59 -17.47
C GLN A 380 3.21 4.15 -16.46
N ALA A 381 3.14 2.84 -16.15
CA ALA A 381 2.21 2.30 -15.16
C ALA A 381 2.42 2.91 -13.76
N ALA A 382 3.65 3.21 -13.37
CA ALA A 382 3.99 3.88 -12.12
C ALA A 382 4.14 5.42 -12.23
N THR A 383 3.87 6.02 -13.40
CA THR A 383 4.00 7.47 -13.64
C THR A 383 2.76 8.03 -14.34
N LEU A 384 2.79 8.24 -15.66
CA LEU A 384 1.73 8.93 -16.41
C LEU A 384 0.38 8.20 -16.36
N ASN A 385 0.36 6.87 -16.41
CA ASN A 385 -0.90 6.12 -16.36
C ASN A 385 -1.55 6.22 -14.99
N ALA A 386 -0.75 6.18 -13.91
CA ALA A 386 -1.24 6.43 -12.57
C ALA A 386 -1.81 7.85 -12.45
N ALA A 387 -1.10 8.87 -12.96
CA ALA A 387 -1.60 10.24 -12.99
C ALA A 387 -2.92 10.38 -13.76
N LYS A 388 -3.05 9.72 -14.93
CA LYS A 388 -4.29 9.70 -15.74
C LYS A 388 -5.46 9.05 -15.01
N ALA A 389 -5.23 7.90 -14.37
CA ALA A 389 -6.27 7.21 -13.60
C ALA A 389 -6.79 8.06 -12.43
N TYR A 390 -5.94 8.94 -11.89
CA TYR A 390 -6.32 9.89 -10.85
C TYR A 390 -6.73 11.27 -11.36
N ARG A 391 -6.79 11.48 -12.68
CA ARG A 391 -7.10 12.78 -13.32
C ARG A 391 -6.17 13.91 -12.88
N LYS A 392 -4.90 13.58 -12.66
CA LYS A 392 -3.80 14.49 -12.27
C LYS A 392 -2.71 14.61 -13.33
N ASP A 393 -2.91 14.02 -14.50
CA ASP A 393 -1.96 14.01 -15.62
C ASP A 393 -1.67 15.39 -16.21
N LYS A 394 -2.49 16.40 -15.91
CA LYS A 394 -2.18 17.80 -16.25
C LYS A 394 -0.97 18.35 -15.48
N ASP A 395 -0.72 17.84 -14.28
CA ASP A 395 0.32 18.35 -13.39
C ASP A 395 1.41 17.32 -13.06
N LEU A 396 1.13 16.01 -13.18
CA LEU A 396 2.00 14.93 -12.70
C LEU A 396 2.20 13.81 -13.74
N GLY A 397 3.18 12.95 -13.46
CA GLY A 397 3.39 11.68 -14.17
C GLY A 397 4.25 11.75 -15.43
N SER A 398 4.72 12.93 -15.82
CA SER A 398 5.67 13.10 -16.93
C SER A 398 6.51 14.37 -16.78
N VAL A 399 7.66 14.39 -17.45
CA VAL A 399 8.59 15.53 -17.48
C VAL A 399 8.25 16.43 -18.67
N GLU A 400 7.15 17.16 -18.55
CA GLU A 400 6.64 18.08 -19.58
C GLU A 400 6.61 19.52 -19.06
N VAL A 401 6.92 20.49 -19.92
CA VAL A 401 6.94 21.92 -19.56
C VAL A 401 5.59 22.33 -18.96
N GLY A 402 5.65 23.06 -17.84
CA GLY A 402 4.49 23.54 -17.10
C GLY A 402 3.99 22.57 -16.03
N LYS A 403 4.35 21.28 -16.06
CA LYS A 403 3.98 20.33 -14.99
C LYS A 403 4.79 20.55 -13.72
N ILE A 404 4.30 20.00 -12.60
CA ILE A 404 5.00 20.03 -11.32
C ILE A 404 6.31 19.24 -11.44
N ALA A 405 7.38 19.83 -10.93
CA ALA A 405 8.73 19.29 -11.04
C ALA A 405 9.00 18.21 -9.99
N ASP A 406 8.49 17.02 -10.25
CA ASP A 406 8.80 15.80 -9.52
C ASP A 406 9.70 14.89 -10.36
N LEU A 407 10.90 14.57 -9.87
CA LEU A 407 11.86 13.72 -10.57
C LEU A 407 12.43 12.63 -9.65
N CYS A 408 12.73 11.49 -10.24
CA CYS A 408 13.55 10.44 -9.65
C CYS A 408 14.81 10.26 -10.50
N ILE A 409 15.99 10.39 -9.89
CA ILE A 409 17.28 10.15 -10.54
C ILE A 409 17.82 8.81 -10.05
N VAL A 410 17.99 7.87 -10.97
CA VAL A 410 18.36 6.49 -10.66
C VAL A 410 19.68 6.09 -11.31
N ASP A 411 20.36 5.16 -10.67
CA ASP A 411 21.59 4.57 -11.19
C ASP A 411 21.27 3.36 -12.09
N GLY A 412 21.85 3.35 -13.29
CA GLY A 412 21.55 2.40 -14.36
C GLY A 412 20.54 2.89 -15.41
N ASP A 413 20.20 2.01 -16.35
CA ASP A 413 19.26 2.25 -17.45
C ASP A 413 18.01 1.37 -17.28
N PRO A 414 16.89 1.94 -16.80
CA PRO A 414 15.64 1.22 -16.60
C PRO A 414 15.04 0.59 -17.86
N LEU A 415 15.42 1.05 -19.06
CA LEU A 415 14.93 0.47 -20.31
C LEU A 415 15.70 -0.79 -20.71
N LYS A 416 16.89 -1.02 -20.14
CA LYS A 416 17.67 -2.25 -20.30
C LYS A 416 17.39 -3.26 -19.19
N ASP A 417 17.29 -2.79 -17.96
CA ASP A 417 16.92 -3.60 -16.80
C ASP A 417 16.04 -2.76 -15.86
N ILE A 418 14.74 -3.08 -15.84
CA ILE A 418 13.73 -2.37 -15.05
C ILE A 418 14.02 -2.34 -13.55
N TRP A 419 14.86 -3.27 -13.07
CA TRP A 419 15.42 -3.22 -11.71
C TRP A 419 16.05 -1.87 -11.36
N ALA A 420 16.66 -1.19 -12.33
CA ALA A 420 17.34 0.09 -12.09
C ALA A 420 16.41 1.17 -11.49
N THR A 421 15.09 1.06 -11.67
CA THR A 421 14.12 2.01 -11.11
C THR A 421 14.19 2.15 -9.59
N GLN A 422 14.57 1.11 -8.85
CA GLN A 422 14.67 1.18 -7.38
C GLN A 422 15.98 1.83 -6.89
N ASN A 423 17.01 1.92 -7.76
CA ASN A 423 18.35 2.43 -7.41
C ASN A 423 18.39 3.96 -7.33
N VAL A 424 17.50 4.56 -6.53
CA VAL A 424 17.32 6.01 -6.41
C VAL A 424 18.54 6.64 -5.75
N LYS A 425 19.04 7.72 -6.37
CA LYS A 425 20.18 8.51 -5.88
C LYS A 425 19.77 9.92 -5.44
N LEU A 426 18.74 10.48 -6.07
CA LEU A 426 18.22 11.80 -5.75
C LEU A 426 16.76 11.87 -6.13
N VAL A 427 15.99 12.61 -5.33
CA VAL A 427 14.59 12.93 -5.61
C VAL A 427 14.45 14.44 -5.71
N VAL A 428 13.69 14.92 -6.69
CA VAL A 428 13.19 16.29 -6.73
C VAL A 428 11.69 16.21 -6.51
N MET A 429 11.15 17.02 -5.61
CA MET A 429 9.71 17.09 -5.34
C MET A 429 9.31 18.55 -5.19
N ASP A 430 8.25 18.96 -5.91
CA ASP A 430 7.85 20.37 -6.02
C ASP A 430 9.03 21.30 -6.39
N GLY A 431 9.92 20.80 -7.26
CA GLY A 431 11.12 21.48 -7.73
C GLY A 431 12.23 21.65 -6.70
N LYS A 432 12.14 21.01 -5.53
CA LYS A 432 13.18 21.06 -4.49
C LYS A 432 13.92 19.73 -4.45
N VAL A 433 15.24 19.79 -4.32
CA VAL A 433 16.06 18.60 -4.07
C VAL A 433 15.71 18.06 -2.68
N ILE A 434 15.31 16.79 -2.63
CA ILE A 434 15.00 16.06 -1.42
C ILE A 434 16.08 15.01 -1.22
N ASP A 435 16.66 14.97 -0.01
CA ASP A 435 17.56 13.90 0.38
C ASP A 435 16.77 12.58 0.52
N PRO A 436 17.03 11.57 -0.34
CA PRO A 436 16.37 10.28 -0.26
C PRO A 436 16.95 9.40 0.87
N ALA A 437 17.86 9.91 1.69
CA ALA A 437 18.34 9.19 2.85
C ALA A 437 17.17 8.79 3.76
N PHE A 438 17.18 7.51 4.13
CA PHE A 438 16.23 6.92 5.04
C PHE A 438 16.85 6.94 6.44
N THR A 439 16.31 7.77 7.34
CA THR A 439 16.98 8.17 8.57
C THR A 439 16.03 8.15 9.75
N GLY A 440 15.61 6.97 10.21
CA GLY A 440 14.89 6.76 11.49
C GLY A 440 13.83 7.80 11.84
N TYR A 441 13.22 8.44 10.85
CA TYR A 441 12.42 9.63 11.04
C TYR A 441 11.16 9.26 11.79
N ARG A 442 10.84 10.07 12.80
CA ARG A 442 9.60 9.91 13.55
C ARG A 442 8.57 10.89 13.03
N ASN A 443 7.46 10.34 12.55
CA ASN A 443 6.31 11.14 12.19
C ASN A 443 5.85 11.95 13.41
N PRO A 444 5.70 13.29 13.29
CA PRO A 444 5.28 14.13 14.40
C PRO A 444 3.82 13.86 14.81
N ILE A 445 3.04 13.19 13.97
CA ILE A 445 1.66 12.80 14.23
C ILE A 445 1.56 11.28 14.02
N PRO A 446 1.89 10.45 15.03
CA PRO A 446 1.89 9.00 14.88
C PRO A 446 0.50 8.48 14.52
N ALA A 447 0.44 7.31 13.87
CA ALA A 447 -0.83 6.68 13.54
C ALA A 447 -1.56 6.26 14.82
N PHE A 448 -2.89 6.45 14.83
CA PHE A 448 -3.73 5.98 15.95
C PHE A 448 -4.05 4.48 15.87
N TYR A 449 -3.77 3.86 14.72
CA TYR A 449 -3.99 2.43 14.48
C TYR A 449 -2.66 1.74 14.30
N ALA A 450 -2.66 0.44 14.60
CA ALA A 450 -1.51 -0.41 14.36
C ALA A 450 -1.35 -0.69 12.87
N TYR A 451 -0.09 -0.87 12.44
CA TYR A 451 0.23 -1.34 11.09
C TYR A 451 -0.37 -2.73 10.82
N GLN A 452 -0.68 -3.48 11.88
CA GLN A 452 -1.28 -4.81 11.82
C GLN A 452 -2.49 -4.95 12.73
N THR A 453 -3.28 -5.98 12.45
CA THR A 453 -4.43 -6.32 13.30
C THR A 453 -3.93 -6.76 14.66
N ILE A 454 -4.18 -5.93 15.66
CA ILE A 454 -4.11 -6.33 17.06
C ILE A 454 -5.30 -7.27 17.33
N PRO A 455 -5.12 -8.37 18.07
CA PRO A 455 -6.24 -9.19 18.52
C PRO A 455 -7.27 -8.32 19.24
N GLY A 456 -8.56 -8.54 18.99
CA GLY A 456 -9.63 -7.87 19.72
C GLY A 456 -9.67 -8.34 21.17
N ASP A 457 -10.55 -9.30 21.45
CA ASP A 457 -10.69 -9.88 22.79
C ASP A 457 -9.59 -10.91 23.09
N LEU A 458 -9.14 -10.90 24.34
CA LEU A 458 -8.12 -11.79 24.87
C LEU A 458 -8.69 -12.70 25.97
N GLU A 459 -8.29 -13.97 25.95
CA GLU A 459 -8.44 -14.90 27.07
C GLU A 459 -7.05 -15.17 27.66
N ILE A 460 -6.94 -15.25 28.99
CA ILE A 460 -5.67 -15.53 29.67
C ILE A 460 -5.78 -16.72 30.62
N SER A 461 -4.66 -17.42 30.83
CA SER A 461 -4.53 -18.48 31.83
C SER A 461 -3.12 -18.51 32.42
N PRO A 462 -2.94 -18.56 33.75
CA PRO A 462 -4.00 -18.55 34.77
C PRO A 462 -4.70 -17.19 34.88
N LEU A 463 -5.91 -17.18 35.46
CA LEU A 463 -6.66 -15.94 35.74
C LEU A 463 -6.18 -15.21 37.01
N SER A 464 -5.39 -15.89 37.85
CA SER A 464 -4.84 -15.31 39.06
C SER A 464 -3.50 -15.89 39.46
N VAL A 465 -2.70 -15.09 40.16
CA VAL A 465 -1.42 -15.48 40.79
C VAL A 465 -1.39 -14.99 42.25
N VAL A 466 -0.39 -15.39 43.03
CA VAL A 466 -0.17 -14.92 44.40
C VAL A 466 0.93 -13.86 44.41
N GLN A 467 0.80 -12.80 45.22
CA GLN A 467 1.76 -11.70 45.22
C GLN A 467 3.19 -12.18 45.50
N GLY A 468 4.14 -11.68 44.73
CA GLY A 468 5.55 -12.05 44.78
C GLY A 468 5.85 -13.51 44.45
N THR A 469 4.93 -14.25 43.82
CA THR A 469 5.17 -15.61 43.33
C THR A 469 5.49 -15.63 41.84
N GLY A 470 6.35 -16.56 41.44
CA GLY A 470 6.78 -16.69 40.05
C GLY A 470 8.21 -17.27 39.93
N PRO A 471 8.78 -17.29 38.71
CA PRO A 471 8.17 -16.80 37.47
C PRO A 471 6.93 -17.61 37.07
N THR A 472 5.88 -16.92 36.60
CA THR A 472 4.62 -17.56 36.17
C THR A 472 4.50 -17.50 34.66
N THR A 473 4.17 -18.63 34.02
CA THR A 473 3.84 -18.66 32.60
C THR A 473 2.37 -18.28 32.39
N LEU A 474 2.13 -17.21 31.65
CA LEU A 474 0.83 -16.71 31.23
C LEU A 474 0.58 -17.08 29.77
N ARG A 475 -0.45 -17.88 29.51
CA ARG A 475 -0.97 -18.10 28.16
C ARG A 475 -1.96 -17.00 27.82
N VAL A 476 -1.79 -16.37 26.66
CA VAL A 476 -2.66 -15.32 26.14
C VAL A 476 -3.21 -15.76 24.80
N ARG A 477 -4.53 -15.97 24.72
CA ARG A 477 -5.23 -16.47 23.53
C ARG A 477 -6.08 -15.38 22.91
N GLY A 478 -6.08 -15.34 21.58
CA GLY A 478 -6.86 -14.39 20.79
C GLY A 478 -6.61 -14.55 19.29
N LYS A 479 -7.53 -14.13 18.43
CA LYS A 479 -7.40 -14.31 16.98
C LYS A 479 -6.44 -13.29 16.37
N GLY A 480 -5.57 -13.74 15.47
CA GLY A 480 -4.74 -12.84 14.64
C GLY A 480 -3.35 -12.53 15.22
N MET A 481 -2.83 -13.38 16.10
CA MET A 481 -1.51 -13.19 16.71
C MET A 481 -0.37 -13.30 15.69
N TRP A 482 0.72 -12.60 15.98
CA TRP A 482 1.95 -12.56 15.17
C TRP A 482 3.22 -12.65 16.04
N PRO A 483 4.38 -13.06 15.47
CA PRO A 483 5.64 -13.15 16.20
C PRO A 483 6.16 -11.84 16.82
N PHE A 484 5.78 -10.70 16.26
CA PHE A 484 6.12 -9.36 16.76
C PHE A 484 5.10 -8.81 17.77
N HIS A 485 4.07 -9.59 18.15
CA HIS A 485 3.20 -9.18 19.25
C HIS A 485 3.89 -9.42 20.60
N ARG A 486 3.65 -8.49 21.52
CA ARG A 486 4.18 -8.51 22.88
C ARG A 486 3.02 -8.38 23.86
N VAL A 487 3.10 -9.17 24.94
CA VAL A 487 2.13 -9.11 26.03
C VAL A 487 2.57 -8.02 26.99
N MET A 488 1.66 -7.10 27.29
CA MET A 488 1.84 -6.01 28.22
C MET A 488 1.08 -6.32 29.51
N LEU A 489 1.69 -6.00 30.66
CA LEU A 489 1.08 -6.12 31.97
C LEU A 489 1.05 -4.76 32.66
N LYS A 490 -0.11 -4.34 33.16
CA LYS A 490 -0.27 -3.07 33.85
C LYS A 490 -1.09 -3.25 35.12
N LYS A 491 -0.65 -2.67 36.24
CA LYS A 491 -1.47 -2.63 37.46
C LYS A 491 -2.58 -1.58 37.31
N GLU A 492 -3.82 -1.95 37.57
CA GLU A 492 -4.94 -1.00 37.63
C GLU A 492 -4.98 -0.38 39.03
N PHE A 493 -4.87 0.94 39.10
CA PHE A 493 -5.00 1.81 40.29
C PHE A 493 -4.31 1.30 41.58
N GLY A 494 -3.17 1.91 41.94
CA GLY A 494 -2.53 1.60 43.23
C GLY A 494 -1.12 2.10 43.46
N SER A 495 -0.71 3.22 42.84
CA SER A 495 0.42 4.08 43.23
C SER A 495 0.49 5.21 42.18
N LEU A 496 0.69 6.47 42.60
CA LEU A 496 0.84 7.60 41.68
C LEU A 496 2.06 7.48 40.74
N PHE A 497 2.90 6.46 40.92
CA PHE A 497 4.23 6.37 40.32
C PHE A 497 4.37 5.29 39.23
N ASN A 498 3.34 4.47 38.96
CA ASN A 498 3.44 3.41 37.94
C ASN A 498 2.26 3.42 36.95
N LEU A 499 2.28 4.39 36.04
CA LEU A 499 1.23 4.61 35.04
C LEU A 499 1.45 3.83 33.73
N ASN A 500 2.65 3.29 33.51
CA ASN A 500 3.06 2.65 32.26
C ASN A 500 2.88 1.13 32.32
N ALA A 501 2.47 0.53 31.20
CA ALA A 501 2.44 -0.92 31.06
C ALA A 501 3.86 -1.47 30.91
N THR A 502 4.14 -2.63 31.51
CA THR A 502 5.42 -3.34 31.41
C THR A 502 5.31 -4.41 30.33
N GLU A 503 6.27 -4.45 29.40
CA GLU A 503 6.37 -5.52 28.41
C GLU A 503 6.88 -6.81 29.07
N LEU A 504 6.15 -7.91 28.89
CA LEU A 504 6.55 -9.23 29.38
C LEU A 504 7.40 -9.97 28.33
N PRO A 505 8.42 -10.76 28.74
CA PRO A 505 9.07 -11.72 27.86
C PRO A 505 8.02 -12.60 27.19
N THR A 506 7.87 -12.45 25.87
CA THR A 506 6.78 -13.04 25.09
C THR A 506 7.34 -13.99 24.03
N LYS A 507 6.74 -15.17 23.93
CA LYS A 507 7.02 -16.20 22.92
C LYS A 507 5.78 -16.42 22.06
N TYR A 508 5.96 -16.40 20.75
CA TYR A 508 4.92 -16.76 19.80
C TYR A 508 4.69 -18.27 19.78
N ILE A 509 3.43 -18.70 19.94
CA ILE A 509 3.04 -20.11 19.87
C ILE A 509 2.28 -20.39 18.57
N SER A 510 1.25 -19.59 18.27
CA SER A 510 0.46 -19.76 17.05
C SER A 510 -0.31 -18.47 16.69
N ARG A 511 -1.06 -18.49 15.58
CA ARG A 511 -2.00 -17.43 15.20
C ARG A 511 -3.10 -17.16 16.23
N GLN A 512 -3.24 -18.03 17.23
CA GLN A 512 -4.27 -17.97 18.26
C GLN A 512 -3.71 -17.84 19.69
N GLU A 513 -2.39 -17.96 19.89
CA GLU A 513 -1.80 -18.06 21.22
C GLU A 513 -0.40 -17.44 21.29
N LEU A 514 -0.16 -16.69 22.36
CA LEU A 514 1.14 -16.23 22.85
C LEU A 514 1.38 -16.81 24.24
N GLU A 515 2.64 -16.98 24.59
CA GLU A 515 3.09 -17.32 25.95
C GLU A 515 3.92 -16.15 26.48
N ALA A 516 3.67 -15.72 27.71
CA ALA A 516 4.40 -14.64 28.36
C ALA A 516 4.84 -15.04 29.77
N VAL A 517 5.95 -14.47 30.25
CA VAL A 517 6.48 -14.78 31.59
C VAL A 517 6.30 -13.58 32.52
N ILE A 518 5.59 -13.79 33.62
CA ILE A 518 5.44 -12.81 34.70
C ILE A 518 6.51 -13.09 35.75
N ALA A 519 7.45 -12.15 35.90
CA ALA A 519 8.45 -12.21 36.97
C ALA A 519 7.80 -11.85 38.33
N PRO A 520 8.26 -12.45 39.46
CA PRO A 520 7.65 -12.22 40.77
C PRO A 520 7.67 -10.74 41.20
N GLU A 521 8.65 -9.98 40.76
CA GLU A 521 8.81 -8.55 41.06
C GLU A 521 7.69 -7.70 40.44
N LEU A 522 7.06 -8.17 39.35
CA LEU A 522 5.97 -7.48 38.66
C LEU A 522 4.61 -7.65 39.36
N VAL A 523 4.53 -8.54 40.34
CA VAL A 523 3.29 -8.88 41.07
C VAL A 523 3.50 -8.78 42.59
N MET A 524 4.37 -7.89 43.06
CA MET A 524 4.64 -7.71 44.49
C MET A 524 3.45 -7.14 45.28
N GLU A 525 2.50 -6.52 44.59
CA GLU A 525 1.34 -5.90 45.20
C GLU A 525 0.05 -6.58 44.73
N ALA A 526 -0.77 -7.01 45.67
CA ALA A 526 -2.12 -7.51 45.38
C ALA A 526 -2.96 -6.45 44.66
N GLY A 527 -3.84 -6.90 43.77
CA GLY A 527 -4.70 -6.02 42.98
C GLY A 527 -5.12 -6.61 41.64
N THR A 528 -5.81 -5.80 40.84
CA THR A 528 -6.18 -6.14 39.47
C THR A 528 -5.11 -5.63 38.52
N TYR A 529 -4.68 -6.48 37.60
CA TYR A 529 -3.75 -6.14 36.54
C TYR A 529 -4.45 -6.32 35.20
N THR A 530 -4.22 -5.43 34.26
CA THR A 530 -4.65 -5.57 32.87
C THR A 530 -3.55 -6.20 32.05
N VAL A 531 -3.97 -7.13 31.20
CA VAL A 531 -3.14 -7.79 30.19
C VAL A 531 -3.64 -7.31 28.84
N THR A 532 -2.75 -6.72 28.06
CA THR A 532 -3.01 -6.32 26.68
C THR A 532 -1.94 -6.89 25.76
N VAL A 533 -2.21 -6.86 24.46
CA VAL A 533 -1.24 -7.22 23.42
C VAL A 533 -0.98 -5.99 22.56
N LYS A 534 0.30 -5.76 22.26
CA LYS A 534 0.78 -4.63 21.46
C LYS A 534 1.72 -5.12 20.37
N ALA A 535 1.78 -4.43 19.24
CA ALA A 535 2.80 -4.68 18.24
C ALA A 535 4.14 -4.03 18.64
N GLU A 536 5.21 -4.80 18.56
CA GLU A 536 6.58 -4.35 18.85
C GLU A 536 6.97 -3.13 18.01
N GLY A 537 7.42 -2.07 18.69
CA GLY A 537 7.85 -0.81 18.06
C GLY A 537 6.74 0.22 17.84
N GLU A 538 5.46 -0.14 18.05
CA GLU A 538 4.36 0.83 17.93
C GLU A 538 4.16 1.62 19.23
N VAL A 539 3.56 2.80 19.18
CA VAL A 539 3.42 3.67 20.38
C VAL A 539 2.06 3.51 21.04
N LEU A 540 0.96 3.57 20.28
CA LEU A 540 -0.38 3.83 20.80
C LEU A 540 -1.37 2.65 20.83
N PRO A 541 -1.39 1.71 19.88
CA PRO A 541 -2.49 0.76 19.82
C PRO A 541 -2.17 -0.50 20.65
N GLU A 542 -3.06 -0.83 21.59
CA GLU A 542 -3.08 -2.09 22.36
C GLU A 542 -4.42 -2.82 22.12
N SER A 543 -4.48 -4.11 22.42
CA SER A 543 -5.69 -4.93 22.31
C SER A 543 -6.77 -4.52 23.32
N ASN A 544 -7.94 -5.15 23.25
CA ASN A 544 -8.85 -5.12 24.39
C ASN A 544 -8.16 -5.78 25.60
N ARG A 545 -8.57 -5.35 26.79
CA ARG A 545 -7.97 -5.75 28.07
C ARG A 545 -8.50 -7.12 28.49
N ALA A 546 -7.61 -8.01 28.89
CA ALA A 546 -7.92 -9.11 29.80
C ALA A 546 -7.50 -8.73 31.22
N HIS A 547 -8.02 -9.42 32.23
CA HIS A 547 -7.77 -9.11 33.64
C HIS A 547 -7.12 -10.28 34.37
N LEU A 548 -5.97 -10.01 34.99
CA LEU A 548 -5.24 -10.92 35.89
C LEU A 548 -5.41 -10.44 37.33
N ILE A 549 -5.76 -11.35 38.23
CA ILE A 549 -5.88 -11.04 39.67
C ILE A 549 -4.61 -11.47 40.41
N VAL A 550 -3.95 -10.53 41.11
CA VAL A 550 -2.86 -10.84 42.04
C VAL A 550 -3.44 -10.89 43.45
N ASN A 551 -3.46 -12.09 44.02
CA ASN A 551 -3.96 -12.36 45.36
C ASN A 551 -2.91 -12.06 46.45
N PHE A 552 -3.37 -11.87 47.68
CA PHE A 552 -2.48 -11.72 48.84
C PHE A 552 -1.67 -13.01 49.09
N ARG A 553 -0.42 -12.82 49.52
CA ARG A 553 0.44 -13.89 50.04
C ARG A 553 0.07 -14.03 51.51
N GLN A 554 -0.29 -15.24 51.89
CA GLN A 554 -0.56 -15.58 53.29
C GLN A 554 0.72 -15.54 54.11
#